data_AF-A0A957IQA5-F1
#
_entry.id   AF-A0A957IQA5-F1
#
_cell.length_a   1.000
_cell.length_b   1.000
_cell.length_c   1.000
_cell.angle_alpha   90.00
_cell.angle_beta   90.00
_cell.angle_gamma   90.00
#
_symmetry.space_group_name_H-M   'P 1'
#
loop_
_entity.id
_entity.type
_entity.pdbx_description
1 polymer ?
#
loop_
_entity_poly.entity_id
_entity_poly.type
_entity_poly.pdbx_seq_one_letter_code
_entity_poly.pdbx_strand_id
1 'polypeptide(L)'
;MARRKAEILLENHRTTQYPNLPSRAEAIFLCRVRADLEHWVSVNRPFVYRLEATTIVSMSTHYIVWYNYLVRTFKEPSREIFSNNIIEERAQCANAYWGSVSPAKFNGELKQETLFIGSLTVVGTD
;
A
#
# COMPACT_ATOMS: atom_id res chain seq x y z
N MET A 1 -7.80 3.27 16.13
CA MET A 1 -6.91 2.23 16.70
C MET A 1 -6.45 1.19 15.66
N ALA A 2 -7.34 0.57 14.87
CA ALA A 2 -7.00 -0.49 13.92
C ALA A 2 -5.94 -0.12 12.85
N ARG A 3 -6.05 1.06 12.21
CA ARG A 3 -5.05 1.53 11.22
C ARG A 3 -3.65 1.62 11.80
N ARG A 4 -3.50 2.20 13.00
CA ARG A 4 -2.21 2.26 13.69
C ARG A 4 -1.62 0.87 13.97
N LYS A 5 -2.46 -0.11 14.35
CA LYS A 5 -2.01 -1.50 14.54
C LYS A 5 -1.54 -2.13 13.21
N ALA A 6 -2.24 -1.85 12.12
CA ALA A 6 -1.83 -2.30 10.77
C ALA A 6 -0.50 -1.67 10.33
N GLU A 7 -0.31 -0.36 10.53
CA GLU A 7 0.97 0.32 10.22
C GLU A 7 2.14 -0.28 11.02
N ILE A 8 1.96 -0.49 12.33
CA ILE A 8 3.00 -1.10 13.18
C ILE A 8 3.33 -2.52 12.71
N LEU A 9 2.32 -3.33 12.40
CA LEU A 9 2.54 -4.69 11.92
C LEU A 9 3.27 -4.69 10.56
N LEU A 10 2.85 -3.84 9.63
CA LEU A 10 3.50 -3.72 8.33
C LEU A 10 4.94 -3.24 8.46
N GLU A 11 5.22 -2.25 9.30
CA GLU A 11 6.58 -1.76 9.51
C GLU A 11 7.46 -2.85 10.11
N ASN A 12 7.03 -3.50 11.20
CA ASN A 12 7.80 -4.60 11.81
C ASN A 12 8.09 -5.72 10.82
N HIS A 13 7.11 -6.08 9.98
CA HIS A 13 7.27 -7.10 8.96
C HIS A 13 8.24 -6.65 7.85
N ARG A 14 8.16 -5.37 7.43
CA ARG A 14 9.08 -4.75 6.48
C ARG A 14 10.52 -4.79 7.00
N THR A 15 10.76 -4.33 8.23
CA THR A 15 12.12 -4.29 8.80
C THR A 15 12.73 -5.69 8.87
N THR A 16 11.91 -6.71 9.09
CA THR A 16 12.37 -8.10 9.25
C THR A 16 12.60 -8.81 7.91
N GLN A 17 11.66 -8.69 6.96
CA GLN A 17 11.65 -9.51 5.73
C GLN A 17 11.93 -8.72 4.45
N TYR A 18 11.72 -7.41 4.47
CA TYR A 18 11.82 -6.53 3.31
C TYR A 18 12.56 -5.21 3.63
N PRO A 19 13.76 -5.24 4.25
CA PRO A 19 14.41 -4.06 4.83
C PRO A 19 14.76 -2.98 3.79
N ASN A 20 14.92 -3.38 2.53
CA ASN A 20 15.25 -2.49 1.40
C ASN A 20 14.03 -1.78 0.79
N LEU A 21 12.81 -2.15 1.20
CA LEU A 21 11.59 -1.50 0.73
C LEU A 21 11.32 -0.23 1.55
N PRO A 22 10.69 0.79 0.95
CA PRO A 22 10.44 2.06 1.64
C PRO A 22 9.47 1.89 2.82
N SER A 23 9.74 2.58 3.94
CA SER A 23 8.78 2.65 5.05
C SER A 23 7.55 3.46 4.65
N ARG A 24 6.36 2.98 5.00
CA ARG A 24 5.11 3.74 4.81
C ARG A 24 5.07 5.04 5.61
N ALA A 25 5.81 5.12 6.73
CA ALA A 25 5.84 6.31 7.56
C ALA A 25 6.65 7.45 6.93
N GLU A 26 7.59 7.12 6.04
CA GLU A 26 8.53 8.06 5.43
C GLU A 26 8.27 8.26 3.93
N ALA A 27 7.50 7.36 3.31
CA ALA A 27 7.24 7.37 1.88
C ALA A 27 6.26 8.47 1.47
N ILE A 28 6.50 8.99 0.27
CA ILE A 28 5.52 9.70 -0.54
C ILE A 28 4.67 8.66 -1.27
N PHE A 29 3.35 8.83 -1.22
CA PHE A 29 2.39 7.95 -1.88
C PHE A 29 2.07 8.46 -3.28
N LEU A 30 2.37 7.64 -4.29
CA LEU A 30 2.24 7.99 -5.70
C LEU A 30 1.33 7.00 -6.44
N CYS A 31 0.66 7.52 -7.46
CA CYS A 31 -0.02 6.70 -8.48
C CYS A 31 0.93 6.50 -9.66
N ARG A 32 0.96 5.30 -10.25
CA ARG A 32 1.81 5.03 -11.42
C ARG A 32 1.23 5.64 -12.69
N VAL A 33 -0.10 5.60 -12.82
CA VAL A 33 -0.83 6.17 -13.95
C VAL A 33 -1.95 7.08 -13.47
N ARG A 34 -2.35 8.04 -14.30
CA ARG A 34 -3.44 8.98 -13.99
C ARG A 34 -4.76 8.26 -13.68
N ALA A 35 -5.04 7.13 -14.34
CA ALA A 35 -6.23 6.33 -14.08
C ALA A 35 -6.30 5.82 -12.63
N ASP A 36 -5.15 5.56 -11.98
CA ASP A 36 -5.14 5.17 -10.57
C ASP A 36 -5.54 6.34 -9.66
N LEU A 37 -5.21 7.57 -10.05
CA LEU A 37 -5.50 8.79 -9.27
C LEU A 37 -7.01 9.01 -9.10
N GLU A 38 -7.81 8.76 -10.14
CA GLU A 38 -9.26 8.91 -10.12
C GLU A 38 -9.93 8.06 -9.02
N HIS A 39 -9.27 6.97 -8.62
CA HIS A 39 -9.77 6.06 -7.59
C HIS A 39 -9.31 6.42 -6.18
N TRP A 40 -8.21 7.17 -6.07
CA TRP A 40 -7.70 7.70 -4.80
C TRP A 40 -8.45 8.95 -4.36
N VAL A 41 -9.02 9.66 -5.32
CA VAL A 41 -9.55 11.00 -5.14
C VAL A 41 -11.06 10.97 -5.33
N SER A 42 -11.81 10.81 -4.24
CA SER A 42 -13.27 10.98 -4.27
C SER A 42 -13.72 12.45 -4.26
N VAL A 43 -12.83 13.44 -4.30
CA VAL A 43 -13.19 14.84 -4.02
C VAL A 43 -12.27 15.83 -4.74
N ASN A 44 -12.88 16.76 -5.50
CA ASN A 44 -12.39 18.10 -5.86
C ASN A 44 -10.98 18.43 -5.36
N ARG A 45 -9.98 18.30 -6.23
CA ARG A 45 -8.64 18.88 -5.98
C ARG A 45 -8.25 19.83 -7.11
N PRO A 46 -7.58 20.94 -6.77
CA PRO A 46 -7.27 21.98 -7.74
C PRO A 46 -6.09 21.66 -8.68
N PHE A 47 -5.24 20.67 -8.37
CA PHE A 47 -4.00 20.41 -9.13
C PHE A 47 -3.63 18.93 -9.23
N VAL A 48 -3.21 18.51 -10.43
CA VAL A 48 -2.58 17.23 -10.73
C VAL A 48 -1.16 17.50 -11.20
N TYR A 49 -0.16 16.91 -10.54
CA TYR A 49 1.25 17.07 -10.89
C TYR A 49 1.81 15.81 -11.53
N ARG A 50 2.60 15.99 -12.59
CA ARG A 50 3.46 14.94 -13.13
C ARG A 50 4.83 15.06 -12.48
N LEU A 51 5.31 13.96 -11.92
CA LEU A 51 6.55 13.90 -11.17
C LEU A 51 7.56 13.00 -11.89
N GLU A 52 8.82 13.40 -11.87
CA GLU A 52 9.96 12.59 -12.30
C GLU A 52 10.85 12.28 -11.09
N ALA A 53 11.25 11.02 -10.94
CA ALA A 53 12.09 10.56 -9.84
C ALA A 53 13.57 10.51 -10.25
N THR A 54 14.44 11.10 -9.43
CA THR A 54 15.89 11.15 -9.66
C THR A 54 16.70 10.19 -8.79
N THR A 55 16.10 9.67 -7.70
CA THR A 55 16.72 8.67 -6.80
C THR A 55 15.68 7.62 -6.47
N ILE A 56 16.07 6.33 -6.39
CA ILE A 56 15.10 5.23 -6.52
C ILE A 56 15.16 4.30 -5.30
N VAL A 57 14.27 4.52 -4.35
CA VAL A 57 13.70 3.44 -3.55
C VAL A 57 12.18 3.55 -3.69
N SER A 58 11.61 2.66 -4.50
CA SER A 58 10.18 2.65 -4.76
C SER A 58 9.63 1.24 -4.73
N MET A 59 8.38 1.11 -4.31
CA MET A 59 7.67 -0.16 -4.31
C MET A 59 6.22 0.07 -4.63
N SER A 60 5.69 -0.65 -5.63
CA SER A 60 4.26 -0.65 -5.94
C SER A 60 3.58 -1.83 -5.26
N THR A 61 2.47 -1.58 -4.56
CA THR A 61 1.67 -2.59 -3.87
C THR A 61 0.20 -2.42 -4.19
N HIS A 62 -0.56 -3.50 -4.06
CA HIS A 62 -2.03 -3.47 -4.13
C HIS A 62 -2.62 -3.00 -2.80
N TYR A 63 -2.23 -1.78 -2.38
CA TYR A 63 -2.54 -1.18 -1.08
C TYR A 63 -4.03 -1.26 -0.75
N ILE A 64 -4.87 -0.86 -1.70
CA ILE A 64 -6.32 -0.79 -1.49
C ILE A 64 -6.90 -2.16 -1.11
N VAL A 65 -6.30 -3.26 -1.55
CA VAL A 65 -6.76 -4.60 -1.17
C VAL A 65 -6.10 -5.02 0.14
N TRP A 66 -4.77 -5.09 0.18
CA TRP A 66 -4.07 -5.70 1.31
C TRP A 66 -4.09 -4.86 2.58
N TYR A 67 -3.88 -3.55 2.48
CA TYR A 67 -3.92 -2.69 3.66
C TYR A 67 -5.33 -2.62 4.25
N ASN A 68 -6.34 -2.41 3.41
CA ASN A 68 -7.72 -2.35 3.90
C ASN A 68 -8.17 -3.68 4.48
N TYR A 69 -7.76 -4.80 3.87
CA TYR A 69 -8.01 -6.12 4.44
C TYR A 69 -7.34 -6.27 5.81
N LEU A 70 -6.05 -5.95 5.93
CA LEU A 70 -5.34 -5.99 7.20
C LEU A 70 -6.03 -5.13 8.27
N VAL A 71 -6.42 -3.90 7.94
CA VAL A 71 -7.16 -3.01 8.85
C VAL A 71 -8.49 -3.62 9.30
N ARG A 72 -9.21 -4.32 8.40
CA ARG A 72 -10.45 -5.02 8.73
C ARG A 72 -10.21 -6.14 9.74
N THR A 73 -9.16 -6.95 9.59
CA THR A 73 -8.84 -8.01 10.55
C THR A 73 -8.61 -7.49 11.99
N PHE A 74 -8.26 -6.20 12.15
CA PHE A 74 -8.11 -5.55 13.46
C PHE A 74 -9.41 -4.92 14.00
N LYS A 75 -10.43 -4.73 13.15
CA LYS A 75 -11.75 -4.22 13.53
C LYS A 75 -12.72 -5.35 13.81
N GLU A 76 -12.81 -6.28 12.87
CA GLU A 76 -13.77 -7.38 12.83
C GLU A 76 -13.01 -8.64 12.40
N PRO A 77 -12.46 -9.42 13.34
CA PRO A 77 -11.57 -10.54 13.03
C PRO A 77 -12.30 -11.79 12.49
N SER A 78 -13.62 -11.75 12.27
CA SER A 78 -14.45 -12.93 12.04
C SER A 78 -14.45 -13.49 10.61
N ARG A 79 -13.66 -12.92 9.70
CA ARG A 79 -13.57 -13.39 8.31
C ARG A 79 -12.11 -13.47 7.87
N GLU A 80 -11.49 -14.61 8.14
CA GLU A 80 -10.17 -14.96 7.63
C GLU A 80 -10.23 -15.51 6.19
N ILE A 81 -9.19 -15.28 5.38
CA ILE A 81 -9.13 -15.68 3.97
C ILE A 81 -7.90 -16.57 3.68
N PHE A 82 -6.81 -16.40 4.42
CA PHE A 82 -5.58 -17.17 4.22
C PHE A 82 -5.39 -18.31 5.23
N SER A 83 -5.87 -18.16 6.47
CA SER A 83 -5.68 -19.09 7.57
C SER A 83 -6.94 -19.17 8.46
N ASN A 84 -7.02 -20.17 9.34
CA ASN A 84 -8.02 -20.24 10.42
C ASN A 84 -7.56 -19.52 11.71
N ASN A 85 -6.40 -18.86 11.65
CA ASN A 85 -5.76 -18.19 12.77
C ASN A 85 -5.50 -16.72 12.42
N ILE A 86 -6.10 -15.81 13.20
CA ILE A 86 -6.00 -14.37 12.97
C ILE A 86 -4.57 -13.81 13.02
N ILE A 87 -3.65 -14.45 13.75
CA ILE A 87 -2.24 -14.02 13.82
C ILE A 87 -1.54 -14.35 12.49
N GLU A 88 -1.71 -15.58 12.02
CA GLU A 88 -1.17 -16.03 10.73
C GLU A 88 -1.79 -15.28 9.56
N GLU A 89 -3.10 -15.04 9.62
CA GLU A 89 -3.85 -14.25 8.63
C GLU A 89 -3.22 -12.88 8.41
N ARG A 90 -2.89 -12.19 9.50
CA ARG A 90 -2.27 -10.86 9.47
C ARG A 90 -0.85 -10.91 8.93
N ALA A 91 -0.08 -11.93 9.31
CA ALA A 91 1.29 -12.11 8.82
C ALA A 91 1.30 -12.40 7.31
N GLN A 92 0.42 -13.29 6.83
CA GLN A 92 0.28 -13.62 5.41
C GLN A 92 -0.23 -12.42 4.61
N CYS A 93 -1.15 -11.63 5.16
CA CYS A 93 -1.57 -10.37 4.54
C CYS A 93 -0.43 -9.34 4.44
N ALA A 94 0.41 -9.22 5.47
CA ALA A 94 1.56 -8.32 5.44
C ALA A 94 2.62 -8.78 4.42
N ASN A 95 2.83 -10.08 4.33
CA ASN A 95 3.70 -10.68 3.32
C ASN A 95 3.13 -10.45 1.90
N ALA A 96 1.82 -10.59 1.71
CA ALA A 96 1.15 -10.29 0.45
C ALA A 96 1.27 -8.81 0.07
N TYR A 97 1.16 -7.91 1.06
CA TYR A 97 1.34 -6.47 0.89
C TYR A 97 2.76 -6.16 0.38
N TRP A 98 3.80 -6.60 1.10
CA TRP A 98 5.20 -6.26 0.78
C TRP A 98 5.79 -7.07 -0.37
N GLY A 99 5.29 -8.28 -0.61
CA GLY A 99 5.61 -9.09 -1.79
C GLY A 99 4.87 -8.65 -3.06
N SER A 100 4.06 -7.59 -2.99
CA SER A 100 3.24 -7.08 -4.11
C SER A 100 2.40 -8.15 -4.78
N VAL A 101 1.87 -9.09 -3.99
CA VAL A 101 1.10 -10.23 -4.49
C VAL A 101 -0.19 -9.72 -5.15
N SER A 102 -0.48 -10.24 -6.34
CA SER A 102 -1.72 -9.87 -7.05
C SER A 102 -2.96 -10.32 -6.27
N PRO A 103 -3.93 -9.43 -6.03
CA PRO A 103 -5.18 -9.77 -5.36
C PRO A 103 -6.20 -10.45 -6.29
N ALA A 104 -5.81 -10.96 -7.47
CA ALA A 104 -6.74 -11.57 -8.44
C ALA A 104 -7.63 -12.67 -7.83
N LYS A 105 -7.16 -13.37 -6.78
CA LYS A 105 -7.95 -14.36 -6.02
C LYS A 105 -9.10 -13.76 -5.20
N PHE A 106 -9.15 -12.44 -5.05
CA PHE A 106 -10.12 -11.71 -4.23
C PHE A 106 -11.16 -10.95 -5.08
N ASN A 107 -11.17 -11.14 -6.41
CA ASN A 107 -11.95 -10.34 -7.36
C ASN A 107 -11.77 -8.82 -7.16
N GLY A 108 -10.67 -8.40 -6.53
CA GLY A 108 -10.37 -7.01 -6.23
C GLY A 108 -9.74 -6.33 -7.43
N GLU A 109 -10.14 -5.08 -7.68
CA GLU A 109 -9.50 -4.26 -8.71
C GLU A 109 -7.99 -4.15 -8.43
N LEU A 110 -7.18 -4.27 -9.50
CA LEU A 110 -5.71 -4.23 -9.46
C LEU A 110 -5.18 -2.80 -9.26
N LYS A 111 -5.72 -2.07 -8.30
CA LYS A 111 -5.31 -0.70 -8.01
C LYS A 111 -4.00 -0.72 -7.24
N GLN A 112 -3.01 0.01 -7.75
CA GLN A 112 -1.68 0.05 -7.16
C GLN A 112 -1.43 1.39 -6.47
N GLU A 113 -0.62 1.31 -5.42
CA GLU A 113 0.00 2.41 -4.70
C GLU A 113 1.50 2.25 -4.81
N THR A 114 2.19 3.32 -5.19
CA THR A 114 3.65 3.35 -5.15
C THR A 114 4.11 4.12 -3.93
N LEU A 115 4.81 3.44 -3.03
CA LEU A 115 5.59 4.06 -1.97
C LEU A 115 6.91 4.52 -2.56
N PHE A 116 7.26 5.79 -2.35
CA PHE A 116 8.49 6.38 -2.88
C PHE A 116 9.28 7.10 -1.79
N ILE A 117 10.58 6.82 -1.71
CA ILE A 117 11.55 7.58 -0.93
C ILE A 117 12.66 8.03 -1.87
N GLY A 118 12.92 9.33 -1.90
CA GLY A 118 13.93 9.95 -2.75
C GLY A 118 13.55 11.36 -3.16
N SER A 119 14.19 11.84 -4.23
CA SER A 119 13.94 13.16 -4.80
C SER A 119 12.94 13.08 -5.95
N LEU A 120 11.92 13.94 -5.89
CA LEU A 120 10.92 14.13 -6.96
C LEU A 120 11.04 15.55 -7.52
N THR A 121 10.98 15.66 -8.84
CA THR A 121 10.89 16.93 -9.55
C THR A 121 9.53 17.02 -10.24
N VAL A 122 8.85 18.16 -10.10
CA VAL A 122 7.63 18.42 -10.87
C VAL A 122 8.03 18.72 -12.32
N VAL A 123 7.54 17.92 -13.25
CA VAL A 123 7.82 18.06 -14.69
C VAL A 123 6.61 18.54 -15.49
N GLY A 124 5.46 18.68 -14.84
CA GLY A 124 4.27 19.25 -15.45
C GLY A 124 3.07 19.29 -14.51
N THR A 125 2.06 20.02 -14.94
CA THR A 125 0.72 20.05 -14.36
C THR A 125 -0.28 19.73 -15.46
N ASP A 126 -1.24 18.87 -15.16
CA ASP A 126 -2.40 18.64 -16.02
C ASP A 126 -3.55 19.58 -15.62
#